data_AF-A0A6A8AIF4-F1
#
_entry.id   AF-A0A6A8AIF4-F1
#
_cell.length_a   1.000
_cell.length_b   1.000
_cell.length_c   1.000
_cell.angle_alpha   90.00
_cell.angle_beta   90.00
_cell.angle_gamma   90.00
#
_symmetry.space_group_name_H-M   'P 1'
#
loop_
_entity.id
_entity.type
_entity.pdbx_description
1 polymer ?
#
loop_
_entity_poly.entity_id
_entity_poly.type
_entity_poly.pdbx_seq_one_letter_code
_entity_poly.pdbx_strand_id
1 'polypeptide(L)'
;MVSATRISKIVGVSEEEIINKSLISFIEREIRLAEADIADIRERYNVISKEELYKAIKSKKIASHPAWEDYIVWKNKERYMGDLNRWDNAPDHPELHTFPEHFHNGSDKDVKESELNEDYEEAIRDILGFIQRKLAEYGKKK
;
A
#
# COMPACT_ATOMS: atom_id res chain seq x y z
N MET A 1 -19.44 -19.94 11.23
CA MET A 1 -19.26 -19.01 10.09
C MET A 1 -19.96 -17.71 10.40
N VAL A 2 -19.29 -16.57 10.15
CA VAL A 2 -19.91 -15.25 10.16
C VAL A 2 -20.76 -15.12 8.89
N SER A 3 -21.95 -14.51 8.97
CA SER A 3 -22.87 -14.32 7.84
C SER A 3 -23.12 -12.84 7.63
N ALA A 4 -22.82 -12.34 6.43
CA ALA A 4 -23.05 -10.94 6.05
C ALA A 4 -24.52 -10.55 6.24
N THR A 5 -25.46 -11.40 5.80
CA THR A 5 -26.91 -11.23 6.01
C THR A 5 -27.30 -11.00 7.46
N ARG A 6 -26.71 -11.76 8.40
CA ARG A 6 -27.03 -11.60 9.83
C ARG A 6 -26.51 -10.29 10.39
N ILE A 7 -25.28 -9.93 10.03
CA ILE A 7 -24.64 -8.69 10.51
C ILE A 7 -25.32 -7.46 9.89
N SER A 8 -25.66 -7.51 8.61
CA SER A 8 -26.43 -6.49 7.90
C SER A 8 -27.72 -6.15 8.66
N LYS A 9 -28.49 -7.17 9.09
CA LYS A 9 -29.72 -6.97 9.88
C LYS A 9 -29.49 -6.33 11.25
N ILE A 10 -28.34 -6.59 11.88
CA ILE A 10 -28.00 -6.04 13.21
C ILE A 10 -27.54 -4.59 13.09
N VAL A 11 -26.70 -4.30 12.10
CA VAL A 11 -26.04 -3.00 11.93
C VAL A 11 -26.88 -2.03 11.11
N GLY A 12 -27.83 -2.53 10.32
CA GLY A 12 -28.73 -1.69 9.51
C GLY A 12 -28.11 -1.16 8.21
N VAL A 13 -27.12 -1.86 7.66
CA VAL A 13 -26.46 -1.52 6.39
C VAL A 13 -26.51 -2.71 5.42
N SER A 14 -26.23 -2.50 4.14
CA SER A 14 -26.30 -3.56 3.12
C SER A 14 -25.24 -4.66 3.36
N GLU A 15 -25.49 -5.88 2.85
CA GLU A 15 -24.49 -6.95 2.93
C GLU A 15 -23.19 -6.59 2.21
N GLU A 16 -23.29 -5.91 1.08
CA GLU A 16 -22.17 -5.38 0.31
C GLU A 16 -21.33 -4.40 1.12
N GLU A 17 -21.97 -3.46 1.82
CA GLU A 17 -21.26 -2.50 2.69
C GLU A 17 -20.57 -3.20 3.86
N ILE A 18 -21.20 -4.23 4.45
CA ILE A 18 -20.54 -5.06 5.47
C ILE A 18 -19.31 -5.76 4.91
N ILE A 19 -19.41 -6.34 3.71
CA ILE A 19 -18.30 -7.05 3.06
C ILE A 19 -17.14 -6.07 2.79
N ASN A 20 -17.43 -4.92 2.18
CA ASN A 20 -16.41 -3.91 1.87
C ASN A 20 -15.72 -3.39 3.13
N LYS A 21 -16.48 -3.02 4.17
CA LYS A 21 -15.90 -2.60 5.45
C LYS A 21 -15.08 -3.71 6.11
N SER A 22 -15.52 -4.96 6.00
CA SER A 22 -14.78 -6.10 6.57
C SER A 22 -13.45 -6.36 5.85
N LEU A 23 -13.39 -6.15 4.53
CA LEU A 23 -12.16 -6.27 3.75
C LEU A 23 -11.18 -5.15 4.11
N ILE A 24 -11.66 -3.90 4.18
CA ILE A 24 -10.84 -2.75 4.63
C ILE A 24 -10.28 -3.01 6.03
N SER A 25 -11.15 -3.34 7.01
CA SER A 25 -10.71 -3.61 8.38
C SER A 25 -9.74 -4.79 8.49
N PHE A 26 -9.85 -5.79 7.60
CA PHE A 26 -8.89 -6.88 7.52
C PHE A 26 -7.54 -6.39 7.01
N ILE A 27 -7.50 -5.64 5.92
CA ILE A 27 -6.28 -5.06 5.34
C ILE A 27 -5.58 -4.15 6.37
N GLU A 28 -6.31 -3.23 7.00
CA GLU A 28 -5.80 -2.35 8.06
C GLU A 28 -5.21 -3.13 9.24
N ARG A 29 -5.82 -4.27 9.60
CA ARG A 29 -5.29 -5.13 10.65
C ARG A 29 -3.97 -5.78 10.21
N GLU A 30 -3.88 -6.28 8.99
CA GLU A 30 -2.66 -6.90 8.47
C GLU A 30 -1.51 -5.91 8.35
N ILE A 31 -1.79 -4.66 7.93
CA ILE A 31 -0.82 -3.55 7.93
C ILE A 31 -0.31 -3.29 9.35
N ARG A 32 -1.21 -3.10 10.32
CA ARG A 32 -0.82 -2.84 11.71
C ARG A 32 0.03 -3.96 12.32
N LEU A 33 -0.24 -5.21 11.98
CA LEU A 33 0.57 -6.34 12.42
C LEU A 33 1.97 -6.28 11.80
N ALA A 34 2.09 -5.91 10.53
CA ALA A 34 3.39 -5.72 9.89
C ALA A 34 4.17 -4.54 10.46
N GLU A 35 3.50 -3.43 10.79
CA GLU A 35 4.11 -2.30 11.48
C GLU A 35 4.60 -2.67 12.88
N ALA A 36 3.82 -3.46 13.63
CA ALA A 36 4.22 -3.97 14.95
C ALA A 36 5.47 -4.84 14.87
N ASP A 37 5.55 -5.76 13.91
CA ASP A 37 6.76 -6.58 13.68
C ASP A 37 7.98 -5.68 13.38
N ILE A 38 7.81 -4.63 12.59
CA ILE A 38 8.88 -3.66 12.31
C ILE A 38 9.25 -2.86 13.58
N ALA A 39 8.27 -2.47 14.39
CA ALA A 39 8.51 -1.74 15.65
C ALA A 39 9.33 -2.58 16.64
N ASP A 40 9.04 -3.87 16.78
CA ASP A 40 9.81 -4.80 17.61
C ASP A 40 11.27 -4.90 17.16
N ILE A 41 11.52 -4.93 15.84
CA ILE A 41 12.87 -4.95 15.28
C ILE A 41 13.59 -3.62 15.55
N ARG A 42 12.89 -2.49 15.41
CA ARG A 42 13.43 -1.15 15.71
C ARG A 42 13.86 -1.03 17.16
N GLU A 43 13.01 -1.48 18.09
CA GLU A 43 13.30 -1.46 19.51
C GLU A 43 14.48 -2.37 19.85
N ARG A 44 14.48 -3.62 19.34
CA ARG A 44 15.53 -4.61 19.59
C ARG A 44 16.93 -4.10 19.22
N TYR A 45 17.05 -3.36 18.13
CA TYR A 45 18.34 -2.87 17.63
C TYR A 45 18.59 -1.38 17.91
N ASN A 46 17.63 -0.69 18.50
CA ASN A 46 17.63 0.76 18.71
C ASN A 46 17.98 1.53 17.42
N VAL A 47 17.23 1.24 16.35
CA VAL A 47 17.40 1.85 15.02
C VAL A 47 16.09 2.45 14.54
N ILE A 48 16.17 3.51 13.73
CA ILE A 48 14.98 4.16 13.19
C ILE A 48 14.63 3.70 11.77
N SER A 49 15.56 3.06 11.05
CA SER A 49 15.32 2.52 9.70
C SER A 49 16.09 1.22 9.40
N LYS A 50 15.64 0.48 8.38
CA LYS A 50 16.33 -0.73 7.90
C LYS A 50 17.73 -0.44 7.33
N GLU A 51 17.94 0.74 6.74
CA GLU A 51 19.26 1.16 6.25
C GLU A 51 20.25 1.37 7.40
N GLU A 52 19.78 1.90 8.53
CA GLU A 52 20.58 2.02 9.74
C GLU A 52 20.94 0.64 10.29
N LEU A 53 19.96 -0.26 10.38
CA LEU A 53 20.20 -1.65 10.76
C LEU A 53 21.24 -2.32 9.86
N TYR A 54 21.07 -2.20 8.54
CA TYR A 54 22.02 -2.73 7.56
C TYR A 54 23.44 -2.20 7.77
N LYS A 55 23.60 -0.90 7.96
CA LYS A 55 24.91 -0.27 8.22
C LYS A 55 25.52 -0.75 9.54
N ALA A 56 24.70 -0.86 10.59
CA ALA A 56 25.15 -1.32 11.90
C ALA A 56 25.62 -2.79 11.87
N ILE A 57 24.92 -3.66 11.14
CA ILE A 57 25.36 -5.04 10.93
C ILE A 57 26.65 -5.09 10.10
N LYS A 58 26.70 -4.36 8.98
CA LYS A 58 27.86 -4.34 8.08
C LYS A 58 29.14 -3.83 8.75
N SER A 59 29.02 -2.85 9.64
CA SER A 59 30.12 -2.30 10.43
C SER A 59 30.48 -3.14 11.66
N LYS A 60 29.80 -4.27 11.88
CA LYS A 60 29.95 -5.15 13.05
C LYS A 60 29.62 -4.48 14.39
N LYS A 61 28.88 -3.35 14.37
CA LYS A 61 28.34 -2.71 15.58
C LYS A 61 27.23 -3.57 16.21
N ILE A 62 26.47 -4.27 15.38
CA ILE A 62 25.45 -5.25 15.78
C ILE A 62 25.89 -6.64 15.33
N ALA A 63 25.65 -7.65 16.17
CA ALA A 63 25.95 -9.04 15.84
C ALA A 63 25.14 -9.50 14.62
N SER A 64 25.80 -10.11 13.64
CA SER A 64 25.21 -10.50 12.36
C SER A 64 24.00 -11.43 12.50
N HIS A 65 24.00 -12.32 13.49
CA HIS A 65 22.89 -13.21 13.78
C HIS A 65 22.30 -12.84 15.15
N PRO A 66 20.97 -12.68 15.29
CA PRO A 66 19.92 -12.87 14.27
C PRO A 66 19.65 -11.67 13.35
N ALA A 67 20.45 -10.60 13.42
CA ALA A 67 20.11 -9.31 12.81
C ALA A 67 19.91 -9.32 11.28
N TRP A 68 20.60 -10.19 10.54
CA TRP A 68 20.34 -10.33 9.10
C TRP A 68 18.96 -10.92 8.80
N GLU A 69 18.45 -11.82 9.63
CA GLU A 69 17.13 -12.42 9.47
C GLU A 69 16.06 -11.37 9.74
N ASP A 70 16.21 -10.61 10.82
CA ASP A 70 15.31 -9.49 11.14
C ASP A 70 15.32 -8.41 10.06
N TYR A 71 16.48 -8.11 9.46
CA TYR A 71 16.56 -7.20 8.31
C TYR A 71 15.76 -7.73 7.11
N ILE A 72 15.79 -9.04 6.84
CA ILE A 72 14.98 -9.66 5.78
C ILE A 72 13.49 -9.58 6.13
N VAL A 73 13.11 -9.87 7.38
CA VAL A 73 11.73 -9.75 7.86
C VAL A 73 11.21 -8.33 7.64
N TRP A 74 11.97 -7.30 8.04
CA TRP A 74 11.58 -5.91 7.84
C TRP A 74 11.26 -5.62 6.37
N LYS A 75 12.19 -5.92 5.45
CA LYS A 75 11.96 -5.68 4.01
C LYS A 75 10.71 -6.40 3.48
N ASN A 76 10.48 -7.62 3.93
CA ASN A 76 9.33 -8.41 3.51
C ASN A 76 8.03 -7.78 4.04
N LYS A 77 8.03 -7.25 5.27
CA LYS A 77 6.89 -6.54 5.86
C LYS A 77 6.57 -5.24 5.13
N GLU A 78 7.58 -4.44 4.77
CA GLU A 78 7.36 -3.25 3.93
C GLU A 78 6.80 -3.59 2.55
N ARG A 79 7.32 -4.64 1.90
CA ARG A 79 6.76 -5.09 0.62
C ARG A 79 5.31 -5.52 0.78
N TYR A 80 5.02 -6.32 1.82
CA TYR A 80 3.68 -6.80 2.11
C TYR A 80 2.69 -5.65 2.35
N MET A 81 3.05 -4.65 3.16
CA MET A 81 2.25 -3.44 3.34
C MET A 81 2.09 -2.65 2.04
N GLY A 82 3.16 -2.51 1.25
CA GLY A 82 3.10 -1.86 -0.06
C GLY A 82 2.20 -2.58 -1.06
N ASP A 83 2.10 -3.91 -1.00
CA ASP A 83 1.18 -4.70 -1.81
C ASP A 83 -0.27 -4.51 -1.30
N LEU A 84 -0.50 -4.51 0.02
CA LEU A 84 -1.82 -4.28 0.62
C LEU A 84 -2.36 -2.86 0.37
N ASN A 85 -1.53 -1.84 0.51
CA ASN A 85 -1.92 -0.44 0.28
C ASN A 85 -2.34 -0.17 -1.17
N ARG A 86 -1.94 -1.00 -2.14
CA ARG A 86 -2.43 -0.90 -3.53
C ARG A 86 -3.89 -1.35 -3.68
N TRP A 87 -4.37 -2.14 -2.73
CA TRP A 87 -5.74 -2.69 -2.72
C TRP A 87 -6.60 -2.07 -1.63
N ASP A 88 -6.02 -1.20 -0.80
CA ASP A 88 -6.75 -0.37 0.13
C ASP A 88 -7.41 0.78 -0.64
N ASN A 89 -8.51 0.46 -1.32
CA ASN A 89 -9.41 1.44 -1.92
C ASN A 89 -10.30 2.09 -0.84
N ALA A 90 -9.82 2.21 0.41
CA ALA A 90 -10.48 3.02 1.41
C ALA A 90 -10.81 4.37 0.79
N PRO A 91 -11.94 5.01 1.17
CA PRO A 91 -12.30 6.30 0.63
C PRO A 91 -11.33 7.39 1.08
N ASP A 92 -10.14 7.42 0.48
CA ASP A 92 -9.19 8.50 0.53
C ASP A 92 -9.44 9.40 -0.69
N HIS A 93 -9.29 10.69 -0.45
CA HIS A 93 -9.63 11.71 -1.44
C HIS A 93 -11.09 11.71 -1.97
N PRO A 94 -12.13 11.65 -1.10
CA PRO A 94 -13.52 11.77 -1.53
C PRO A 94 -13.84 13.13 -2.18
N GLU A 95 -12.94 14.11 -2.06
CA GLU A 95 -13.02 15.38 -2.78
C GLU A 95 -12.80 15.26 -4.29
N LEU A 96 -12.27 14.14 -4.80
CA LEU A 96 -12.03 13.92 -6.22
C LEU A 96 -13.30 13.48 -6.94
N HIS A 97 -13.48 13.93 -8.17
CA HIS A 97 -14.65 13.59 -8.98
C HIS A 97 -14.67 12.12 -9.41
N THR A 98 -13.51 11.51 -9.58
CA THR A 98 -13.34 10.12 -10.02
C THR A 98 -13.31 9.12 -8.87
N PHE A 99 -13.51 9.59 -7.63
CA PHE A 99 -13.52 8.74 -6.44
C PHE A 99 -14.35 7.44 -6.64
N PRO A 100 -13.81 6.24 -6.33
CA PRO A 100 -12.54 5.96 -5.64
C PRO A 100 -11.30 5.97 -6.54
N GLU A 101 -11.48 6.10 -7.85
CA GLU A 101 -10.41 5.96 -8.84
C GLU A 101 -9.51 7.19 -8.86
N HIS A 102 -8.26 7.03 -8.43
CA HIS A 102 -7.24 8.07 -8.50
C HIS A 102 -5.86 7.44 -8.68
N PHE A 103 -4.85 8.26 -9.01
CA PHE A 103 -3.46 7.82 -9.04
C PHE A 103 -2.52 8.85 -8.42
N HIS A 104 -1.42 8.35 -7.84
CA HIS A 104 -0.34 9.18 -7.31
C HIS A 104 0.70 9.46 -8.40
N ASN A 105 0.80 10.71 -8.85
CA ASN A 105 1.70 11.15 -9.91
C ASN A 105 3.12 11.41 -9.37
N GLY A 106 3.88 10.34 -9.16
CA GLY A 106 5.30 10.40 -8.79
C GLY A 106 5.57 10.72 -7.32
N SER A 107 4.55 11.01 -6.51
CA SER A 107 4.64 11.02 -5.05
C SER A 107 3.27 10.81 -4.42
N ASP A 108 3.23 10.27 -3.20
CA ASP A 108 1.98 10.04 -2.45
C ASP A 108 1.15 11.32 -2.25
N LYS A 109 1.79 12.49 -2.26
CA LYS A 109 1.12 13.80 -2.09
C LYS A 109 0.57 14.38 -3.39
N ASP A 110 0.96 13.87 -4.56
CA ASP A 110 0.51 14.38 -5.86
C ASP A 110 -0.59 13.48 -6.42
N VAL A 111 -1.77 13.57 -5.80
CA VAL A 111 -2.94 12.80 -6.20
C VAL A 111 -3.60 13.44 -7.42
N LYS A 112 -4.02 12.60 -8.37
CA LYS A 112 -4.71 12.98 -9.60
C LYS A 112 -5.91 12.09 -9.82
N GLU A 113 -6.96 12.69 -10.34
CA GLU A 113 -8.16 12.00 -10.80
C GLU A 113 -7.79 10.97 -11.87
N SER A 114 -8.41 9.79 -11.80
CA SER A 114 -8.25 8.72 -12.76
C SER A 114 -9.57 8.51 -13.51
N GLU A 115 -9.66 9.04 -14.72
CA GLU A 115 -10.78 8.76 -15.65
C GLU A 115 -10.52 7.49 -16.47
N LEU A 116 -9.83 6.49 -15.90
CA LEU A 116 -9.60 5.24 -16.61
C LEU A 116 -10.93 4.55 -16.88
N ASN A 117 -11.06 4.01 -18.09
CA ASN A 117 -12.24 3.28 -18.49
C ASN A 117 -12.46 2.04 -17.61
N GLU A 118 -13.72 1.68 -17.31
CA GLU A 118 -14.04 0.45 -16.60
C GLU A 118 -13.76 -0.81 -17.44
N ASP A 119 -13.73 -0.68 -18.77
CA ASP A 119 -13.27 -1.74 -19.66
C ASP A 119 -11.74 -1.87 -19.60
N TYR A 120 -11.26 -3.03 -19.16
CA TYR A 120 -9.84 -3.29 -18.97
C TYR A 120 -9.01 -3.13 -20.24
N GLU A 121 -9.55 -3.45 -21.43
CA GLU A 121 -8.80 -3.31 -22.68
C GLU A 121 -8.64 -1.83 -23.04
N GLU A 122 -9.71 -1.04 -22.89
CA GLU A 122 -9.68 0.41 -23.12
C GLU A 122 -8.78 1.12 -22.09
N ALA A 123 -8.87 0.76 -20.81
CA ALA A 123 -8.01 1.29 -19.75
C ALA A 123 -6.52 1.05 -20.02
N ILE A 124 -6.16 -0.16 -20.44
CA ILE A 124 -4.76 -0.49 -20.80
C ILE A 124 -4.30 0.36 -21.99
N ARG A 125 -5.15 0.58 -23.00
CA ARG A 125 -4.81 1.44 -24.15
C ARG A 125 -4.56 2.88 -23.70
N ASP A 126 -5.39 3.41 -22.80
CA ASP A 126 -5.26 4.76 -22.25
C ASP A 126 -3.96 4.93 -21.46
N ILE A 127 -3.62 3.94 -20.61
CA ILE A 127 -2.37 3.92 -19.84
C ILE A 127 -1.15 3.90 -20.78
N LEU A 128 -1.15 3.00 -21.78
CA LEU A 128 -0.05 2.90 -22.73
C LEU A 128 0.11 4.20 -23.55
N GLY A 129 -1.01 4.81 -23.96
CA GLY A 129 -1.01 6.11 -24.63
C GLY A 129 -0.44 7.23 -23.75
N PHE A 130 -0.79 7.25 -22.46
CA PHE A 130 -0.23 8.18 -21.48
C PHE A 130 1.29 8.03 -21.36
N ILE A 131 1.79 6.81 -21.19
CA ILE A 131 3.23 6.51 -21.09
C ILE A 131 3.97 7.00 -22.35
N GLN A 132 3.42 6.74 -23.53
CA GLN A 132 4.01 7.17 -24.79
C GLN A 132 4.14 8.70 -24.87
N ARG A 133 3.11 9.45 -24.46
CA ARG A 133 3.16 10.92 -24.40
C ARG A 133 4.23 11.42 -23.44
N LYS A 134 4.33 10.84 -22.25
CA LYS A 134 5.33 11.22 -21.23
C LYS A 134 6.77 10.97 -21.70
N LEU A 135 7.02 9.84 -22.36
CA LEU A 135 8.33 9.55 -22.95
C LEU A 135 8.70 10.56 -24.04
N ALA A 136 7.73 10.97 -24.88
CA ALA A 136 7.94 11.99 -25.91
C ALA A 136 8.22 13.38 -25.31
N GLU A 137 7.50 13.78 -24.26
CA GLU A 137 7.76 15.03 -23.51
C GLU A 137 9.15 15.04 -22.90
N TYR A 138 9.59 13.93 -22.31
CA TYR A 138 10.92 13.80 -21.71
C TYR A 138 12.03 13.87 -22.76
N GLY A 139 11.83 13.25 -23.92
CA GLY A 139 12.77 13.29 -25.05
C GLY A 139 12.94 14.69 -25.66
N LYS A 140 11.90 15.54 -25.61
CA LYS A 140 11.95 16.93 -26.10
C LYS A 140 12.63 17.92 -25.15
N LYS A 141 12.87 17.53 -23.89
CA LYS A 141 13.55 18.35 -22.87
C LYS A 141 15.08 18.13 -22.85
N LYS A 142 15.63 17.33 -23.77
CA LYS A 142 17.07 17.12 -23.94
C LYS A 142 17.63 17.96 -25.08
#